data_AF-A0A453ILH0-F1
#
_entry.id   AF-A0A453ILH0-F1
#
_cell.length_a   1.000
_cell.length_b   1.000
_cell.length_c   1.000
_cell.angle_alpha   90.00
_cell.angle_beta   90.00
_cell.angle_gamma   90.00
#
_symmetry.space_group_name_H-M   'P 1'
#
loop_
_entity.id
_entity.type
_entity.pdbx_description
1 polymer ?
#
loop_
_entity_poly.entity_id
_entity_poly.type
_entity_poly.pdbx_seq_one_letter_code
_entity_poly.pdbx_strand_id
1 'polypeptide(L)'
;QATIPGFLARGLLLEEAEGLLRTSVQLAREARDEFWKSTLRSSKPVYNRALVAASIGSYGAYLADGSEYSGSYGDDVTAEKLKDFHRRRLQVLASAGPDLIAFEAIPNKMEAQALVELLEEEDIQVPSWICFSSVDGKHLCSGESFGDCLQILNASEKVAIVGVNCTPPQFVEGIIRDFKKQTKKAIAVYPNSGEVWDGRAKRWLPVECFGRKSFDVMARRWQEAGASLVGGCCRTTPSTIRAVSNALKSRNGQ
;
A
#
# COMPACT_ATOMS: atom_id res chain seq x y z
N GLN A 1 -6.95 6.45 -11.20
CA GLN A 1 -6.45 5.13 -10.75
C GLN A 1 -6.64 4.14 -11.88
N ALA A 2 -5.79 3.11 -11.96
CA ALA A 2 -5.87 2.08 -12.99
C ALA A 2 -6.85 0.97 -12.55
N THR A 3 -8.12 1.17 -12.84
CA THR A 3 -9.17 0.17 -12.67
C THR A 3 -9.81 -0.10 -14.02
N ILE A 4 -10.19 -1.36 -14.27
CA ILE A 4 -10.85 -1.72 -15.53
C ILE A 4 -12.13 -0.87 -15.71
N PRO A 5 -13.07 -0.79 -14.74
CA PRO A 5 -14.23 0.08 -14.87
C PRO A 5 -13.86 1.56 -15.10
N GLY A 6 -12.81 2.07 -14.46
CA GLY A 6 -12.36 3.46 -14.63
C GLY A 6 -11.81 3.75 -16.03
N PHE A 7 -11.14 2.79 -16.66
CA PHE A 7 -10.68 2.89 -18.05
C PHE A 7 -11.83 2.76 -19.05
N LEU A 8 -12.75 1.81 -18.83
CA LEU A 8 -13.93 1.67 -19.69
C LEU A 8 -14.80 2.94 -19.67
N ALA A 9 -14.96 3.58 -18.51
CA ALA A 9 -15.65 4.87 -18.38
C ALA A 9 -14.96 6.03 -19.11
N ARG A 10 -13.69 5.86 -19.52
CA ARG A 10 -12.92 6.80 -20.35
C ARG A 10 -12.93 6.44 -21.83
N GLY A 11 -13.69 5.42 -22.23
CA GLY A 11 -13.85 4.99 -23.62
C GLY A 11 -12.81 3.99 -24.11
N LEU A 12 -11.98 3.44 -23.22
CA LEU A 12 -11.03 2.39 -23.59
C LEU A 12 -11.77 1.06 -23.72
N LEU A 13 -11.30 0.20 -24.62
CA LEU A 13 -11.71 -1.19 -24.70
C LEU A 13 -11.11 -2.01 -23.55
N LEU A 14 -11.73 -3.15 -23.23
CA LEU A 14 -11.24 -4.02 -22.17
C LEU A 14 -9.79 -4.46 -22.40
N GLU A 15 -9.45 -4.83 -23.63
CA GLU A 15 -8.09 -5.26 -23.99
C GLU A 15 -7.06 -4.15 -23.79
N GLU A 16 -7.40 -2.91 -24.14
CA GLU A 16 -6.55 -1.73 -23.92
C GLU A 16 -6.36 -1.45 -22.42
N ALA A 17 -7.45 -1.52 -21.64
CA ALA A 17 -7.43 -1.36 -20.19
C ALA A 17 -6.52 -2.39 -19.51
N GLU A 18 -6.62 -3.67 -19.90
CA GLU A 18 -5.73 -4.72 -19.41
C GLU A 18 -4.28 -4.52 -19.91
N GLY A 19 -4.11 -4.07 -21.15
CA GLY A 19 -2.81 -3.71 -21.71
C GLY A 19 -2.09 -2.68 -20.85
N LEU A 20 -2.78 -1.61 -20.43
CA LEU A 20 -2.22 -0.58 -19.54
C LEU A 20 -1.81 -1.13 -18.17
N LEU A 21 -2.57 -2.09 -17.61
CA LEU A 21 -2.21 -2.75 -16.37
C LEU A 21 -0.90 -3.55 -16.52
N ARG A 22 -0.77 -4.32 -17.60
CA ARG A 22 0.48 -5.07 -17.90
C ARG A 22 1.66 -4.14 -18.10
N THR A 23 1.48 -3.07 -18.89
CA THR A 23 2.50 -2.05 -19.14
C THR A 23 2.99 -1.40 -17.84
N SER A 24 2.12 -1.18 -16.86
CA SER A 24 2.52 -0.59 -15.57
C SER A 24 3.56 -1.44 -14.82
N VAL A 25 3.38 -2.77 -14.82
CA VAL A 25 4.32 -3.71 -14.21
C VAL A 25 5.58 -3.84 -15.05
N GLN A 26 5.45 -3.88 -16.39
CA GLN A 26 6.57 -3.93 -17.32
C GLN A 26 7.52 -2.74 -17.11
N LEU A 27 7.00 -1.51 -17.11
CA LEU A 27 7.81 -0.30 -16.93
C LEU A 27 8.56 -0.29 -15.59
N ALA A 28 7.92 -0.74 -14.51
CA ALA A 28 8.56 -0.84 -13.20
C ALA A 28 9.70 -1.87 -13.19
N ARG A 29 9.51 -3.00 -13.88
CA ARG A 29 10.55 -4.03 -14.04
C ARG A 29 11.72 -3.54 -14.89
N GLU A 30 11.44 -2.86 -15.99
CA GLU A 30 12.46 -2.27 -16.86
C GLU A 30 13.32 -1.26 -16.09
N ALA A 31 12.69 -0.34 -15.35
CA ALA A 31 13.40 0.62 -14.51
C ALA A 31 14.27 -0.05 -13.43
N ARG A 32 13.75 -1.09 -12.76
CA ARG A 32 14.53 -1.91 -11.82
C ARG A 32 15.73 -2.56 -12.51
N ASP A 33 15.51 -3.18 -13.67
CA ASP A 33 16.52 -3.98 -14.35
C ASP A 33 17.62 -3.11 -14.97
N GLU A 34 17.27 -1.92 -15.48
CA GLU A 34 18.22 -0.90 -15.91
C GLU A 34 19.08 -0.41 -14.73
N PHE A 35 18.44 -0.06 -13.60
CA PHE A 35 19.16 0.34 -12.39
C PHE A 35 20.07 -0.78 -11.89
N TRP A 36 19.59 -2.03 -11.81
CA TRP A 36 20.38 -3.17 -11.37
C TRP A 36 21.61 -3.39 -12.25
N LYS A 37 21.46 -3.36 -13.58
CA LYS A 37 22.59 -3.44 -14.52
C LYS A 37 23.61 -2.33 -14.29
N SER A 38 23.17 -1.12 -13.98
CA SER A 38 24.07 0.00 -13.66
C SER A 38 24.86 -0.24 -12.37
N THR A 39 24.24 -0.86 -11.35
CA THR A 39 24.91 -1.15 -10.07
C THR A 39 25.93 -2.28 -10.16
N LEU A 40 25.70 -3.27 -11.02
CA LEU A 40 26.62 -4.39 -11.25
C LEU A 40 27.92 -3.98 -11.95
N ARG A 41 27.96 -2.80 -12.59
CA ARG A 41 29.19 -2.24 -13.17
C ARG A 41 30.14 -1.68 -12.11
N SER A 42 29.70 -1.56 -10.86
CA SER A 42 30.53 -1.18 -9.73
C SER A 42 31.17 -2.42 -9.10
N SER A 43 32.43 -2.32 -8.69
CA SER A 43 33.20 -3.42 -8.09
C SER A 43 32.67 -3.90 -6.72
N LYS A 44 31.74 -3.16 -6.11
CA LYS A 44 31.02 -3.54 -4.89
C LYS A 44 29.56 -3.10 -5.00
N PRO A 45 28.60 -3.99 -5.33
CA PRO A 45 27.19 -3.64 -5.31
C PRO A 45 26.77 -3.27 -3.88
N VAL A 46 26.33 -2.03 -3.68
CA VAL A 46 25.89 -1.52 -2.36
C VAL A 46 24.42 -1.89 -2.07
N TYR A 47 23.70 -2.40 -3.06
CA TYR A 47 22.26 -2.64 -3.01
C TYR A 47 21.92 -4.09 -3.36
N ASN A 48 20.85 -4.61 -2.77
CA ASN A 48 20.16 -5.78 -3.31
C ASN A 48 19.35 -5.36 -4.54
N ARG A 49 19.00 -6.33 -5.39
CA ARG A 49 18.08 -6.08 -6.51
C ARG A 49 16.72 -5.68 -5.92
N ALA A 50 16.21 -4.52 -6.34
CA ALA A 50 14.92 -4.02 -5.89
C ALA A 50 13.78 -4.96 -6.32
N LEU A 51 12.67 -4.94 -5.59
CA LEU A 51 11.46 -5.69 -5.92
C LEU A 51 10.43 -4.75 -6.59
N VAL A 52 9.55 -5.32 -7.40
CA VAL A 52 8.41 -4.65 -8.04
C VAL A 52 7.12 -5.18 -7.43
N ALA A 53 6.34 -4.29 -6.82
CA ALA A 53 5.01 -4.63 -6.32
C ALA A 53 3.93 -4.01 -7.21
N ALA A 54 2.96 -4.82 -7.65
CA ALA A 54 1.81 -4.33 -8.43
C ALA A 54 0.75 -3.73 -7.50
N SER A 55 0.45 -2.44 -7.67
CA SER A 55 -0.52 -1.71 -6.84
C SER A 55 -1.97 -2.06 -7.18
N ILE A 56 -2.76 -2.31 -6.15
CA ILE A 56 -4.21 -2.48 -6.19
C ILE A 56 -4.81 -1.60 -5.08
N GLY A 57 -5.28 -0.41 -5.47
CA GLY A 57 -6.02 0.48 -4.57
C GLY A 57 -7.46 0.02 -4.30
N SER A 58 -8.05 0.51 -3.21
CA SER A 58 -9.41 0.19 -2.77
C SER A 58 -10.52 0.59 -3.75
N TYR A 59 -11.70 0.01 -3.55
CA TYR A 59 -12.93 0.34 -4.26
C TYR A 59 -13.36 1.80 -4.02
N GLY A 60 -13.22 2.30 -2.78
CA GLY A 60 -13.53 3.71 -2.48
C GLY A 60 -12.71 4.68 -3.32
N ALA A 61 -11.47 4.31 -3.62
CA ALA A 61 -10.59 5.11 -4.44
C ALA A 61 -11.16 5.26 -5.87
N TYR A 62 -11.80 4.22 -6.42
CA TYR A 62 -12.45 4.24 -7.73
C TYR A 62 -13.69 5.12 -7.77
N LEU A 63 -14.48 5.14 -6.69
CA LEU A 63 -15.67 5.99 -6.57
C LEU A 63 -15.34 7.49 -6.67
N ALA A 64 -14.14 7.88 -6.27
CA ALA A 64 -13.63 9.26 -6.34
C ALA A 64 -14.51 10.30 -5.61
N ASP A 65 -15.23 9.84 -4.59
CA ASP A 65 -16.14 10.59 -3.72
C ASP A 65 -15.58 10.78 -2.29
N GLY A 66 -14.37 10.28 -2.02
CA GLY A 66 -13.73 10.35 -0.71
C GLY A 66 -13.98 9.11 0.15
N SER A 67 -14.68 8.09 -0.37
CA SER A 67 -14.96 6.87 0.38
C SER A 67 -13.72 6.03 0.70
N GLU A 68 -12.58 6.29 0.07
CA GLU A 68 -11.28 5.73 0.51
C GLU A 68 -10.83 6.26 1.88
N TYR A 69 -11.44 7.33 2.38
CA TYR A 69 -11.17 7.93 3.70
C TYR A 69 -12.31 7.74 4.70
N SER A 70 -13.51 7.36 4.25
CA SER A 70 -14.65 7.02 5.12
C SER A 70 -14.85 5.51 5.29
N GLY A 71 -14.34 4.71 4.33
CA GLY A 71 -14.59 3.27 4.25
C GLY A 71 -16.05 2.86 4.05
N SER A 72 -16.96 3.82 3.84
CA SER A 72 -18.38 3.56 3.56
C SER A 72 -18.65 3.60 2.06
N TYR A 73 -19.06 2.47 1.51
CA TYR A 73 -19.30 2.30 0.07
C TYR A 73 -20.79 2.32 -0.32
N GLY A 74 -21.67 2.53 0.66
CA GLY A 74 -23.12 2.42 0.52
C GLY A 74 -23.65 1.01 0.79
N ASP A 75 -24.93 0.92 1.15
CA ASP A 75 -25.58 -0.32 1.61
C ASP A 75 -25.68 -1.41 0.53
N ASP A 76 -25.64 -1.02 -0.75
CA ASP A 76 -25.71 -1.94 -1.90
C ASP A 76 -24.37 -2.62 -2.25
N VAL A 77 -23.31 -2.37 -1.47
CA VAL A 77 -21.99 -2.95 -1.71
C VAL A 77 -21.78 -4.19 -0.85
N THR A 78 -21.63 -5.32 -1.51
CA THR A 78 -21.40 -6.64 -0.91
C THR A 78 -19.96 -7.11 -1.12
N ALA A 79 -19.54 -8.12 -0.34
CA ALA A 79 -18.24 -8.76 -0.52
C ALA A 79 -18.06 -9.31 -1.95
N GLU A 80 -19.09 -9.95 -2.52
CA GLU A 80 -19.05 -10.46 -3.90
C GLU A 80 -18.86 -9.33 -4.94
N LYS A 81 -19.52 -8.19 -4.75
CA LYS A 81 -19.32 -7.03 -5.64
C LYS A 81 -17.89 -6.50 -5.57
N LEU A 82 -17.28 -6.51 -4.38
CA LEU A 82 -15.88 -6.13 -4.20
C LEU A 82 -14.93 -7.14 -4.84
N LYS A 83 -15.23 -8.45 -4.73
CA LYS A 83 -14.49 -9.48 -5.45
C LYS A 83 -14.57 -9.28 -6.95
N ASP A 84 -15.77 -9.11 -7.52
CA ASP A 84 -15.98 -8.89 -8.95
C ASP A 84 -15.20 -7.66 -9.46
N PHE A 85 -15.21 -6.58 -8.68
CA PHE A 85 -14.46 -5.37 -8.99
C PHE A 85 -12.94 -5.60 -9.05
N HIS A 86 -12.38 -6.39 -8.12
CA HIS A 86 -10.93 -6.62 -8.03
C HIS A 86 -10.43 -7.78 -8.90
N ARG A 87 -11.25 -8.81 -9.12
CA ARG A 87 -10.89 -10.11 -9.70
C ARG A 87 -10.07 -9.98 -10.98
N ARG A 88 -10.63 -9.32 -12.00
CA ARG A 88 -9.95 -9.26 -13.29
C ARG A 88 -8.66 -8.44 -13.25
N ARG A 89 -8.65 -7.35 -12.48
CA ARG A 89 -7.44 -6.53 -12.28
C ARG A 89 -6.35 -7.32 -11.55
N LEU A 90 -6.71 -8.09 -10.53
CA LEU A 90 -5.80 -8.96 -9.79
C LEU A 90 -5.17 -10.00 -10.71
N GLN A 91 -5.97 -10.73 -11.49
CA GLN A 91 -5.50 -11.72 -12.45
C GLN A 91 -4.49 -11.13 -13.45
N VAL A 92 -4.85 -9.98 -14.06
CA VAL A 92 -4.01 -9.32 -15.06
C VAL A 92 -2.67 -8.88 -14.45
N LEU A 93 -2.72 -8.22 -13.28
CA LEU A 93 -1.51 -7.75 -12.61
C LEU A 93 -0.63 -8.90 -12.12
N ALA A 94 -1.21 -9.97 -11.56
CA ALA A 94 -0.47 -11.16 -11.15
C ALA A 94 0.23 -11.83 -12.34
N SER A 95 -0.48 -11.96 -13.48
CA SER A 95 0.07 -12.54 -14.71
C SER A 95 1.19 -11.71 -15.36
N ALA A 96 1.27 -10.41 -15.06
CA ALA A 96 2.32 -9.52 -15.57
C ALA A 96 3.71 -9.76 -14.90
N GLY A 97 3.76 -10.66 -13.92
CA GLY A 97 4.99 -11.08 -13.24
C GLY A 97 5.62 -10.02 -12.33
N PRO A 98 4.88 -9.36 -11.43
CA PRO A 98 5.47 -8.60 -10.34
C PRO A 98 6.10 -9.55 -9.32
N ASP A 99 7.00 -9.04 -8.48
CA ASP A 99 7.57 -9.81 -7.37
C ASP A 99 6.57 -9.93 -6.20
N LEU A 100 5.70 -8.92 -6.03
CA LEU A 100 4.70 -8.80 -4.97
C LEU A 100 3.40 -8.15 -5.49
N ILE A 101 2.30 -8.32 -4.75
CA ILE A 101 1.06 -7.55 -4.95
C ILE A 101 0.83 -6.63 -3.75
N ALA A 102 0.49 -5.38 -4.02
CA ALA A 102 0.34 -4.33 -3.01
C ALA A 102 -1.12 -3.86 -2.95
N PHE A 103 -1.91 -4.45 -2.05
CA PHE A 103 -3.24 -3.92 -1.74
C PHE A 103 -3.07 -2.75 -0.77
N GLU A 104 -3.48 -1.56 -1.20
CA GLU A 104 -3.16 -0.33 -0.48
C GLU A 104 -4.36 0.60 -0.31
N ALA A 105 -4.33 1.36 0.78
CA ALA A 105 -5.41 2.25 1.21
C ALA A 105 -6.75 1.51 1.32
N ILE A 106 -6.73 0.30 1.89
CA ILE A 106 -7.95 -0.48 2.18
C ILE A 106 -8.62 0.11 3.42
N PRO A 107 -9.83 0.67 3.32
CA PRO A 107 -10.40 1.48 4.40
C PRO A 107 -11.37 0.71 5.29
N ASN A 108 -11.76 -0.53 4.95
CA ASN A 108 -12.73 -1.32 5.71
C ASN A 108 -12.43 -2.83 5.74
N LYS A 109 -13.08 -3.53 6.69
CA LYS A 109 -12.88 -4.96 6.93
C LYS A 109 -13.47 -5.83 5.79
N MET A 110 -14.62 -5.44 5.25
CA MET A 110 -15.32 -6.22 4.22
C MET A 110 -14.46 -6.37 2.95
N GLU A 111 -13.82 -5.30 2.51
CA GLU A 111 -12.93 -5.33 1.35
C GLU A 111 -11.67 -6.14 1.63
N ALA A 112 -11.09 -6.03 2.83
CA ALA A 112 -9.95 -6.85 3.22
C ALA A 112 -10.28 -8.35 3.20
N GLN A 113 -11.46 -8.72 3.69
CA GLN A 113 -11.98 -10.10 3.62
C GLN A 113 -12.15 -10.55 2.16
N ALA A 114 -12.80 -9.74 1.33
CA ALA A 114 -13.01 -10.04 -0.09
C ALA A 114 -11.67 -10.25 -0.82
N LEU A 115 -10.65 -9.42 -0.55
CA LEU A 115 -9.32 -9.55 -1.14
C LEU A 115 -8.60 -10.82 -0.70
N VAL A 116 -8.69 -11.19 0.58
CA VAL A 116 -8.10 -12.44 1.09
C VAL A 116 -8.76 -13.66 0.44
N GLU A 117 -10.09 -13.69 0.39
CA GLU A 117 -10.83 -14.77 -0.26
C GLU A 117 -10.48 -14.87 -1.74
N LEU A 118 -10.40 -13.73 -2.43
CA LEU A 118 -10.07 -13.68 -3.85
C LEU A 118 -8.65 -14.19 -4.16
N LEU A 119 -7.67 -13.95 -3.28
CA LEU A 119 -6.33 -14.53 -3.43
C LEU A 119 -6.35 -16.06 -3.43
N GLU A 120 -7.23 -16.66 -2.63
CA GLU A 120 -7.42 -18.12 -2.56
C GLU A 120 -8.23 -18.63 -3.76
N GLU A 121 -9.39 -18.01 -4.06
CA GLU A 121 -10.27 -18.39 -5.18
C GLU A 121 -9.54 -18.38 -6.54
N GLU A 122 -8.70 -17.37 -6.78
CA GLU A 122 -7.99 -17.18 -8.04
C GLU A 122 -6.61 -17.87 -8.06
N ASP A 123 -6.31 -18.67 -7.05
CA ASP A 123 -5.04 -19.37 -6.84
C ASP A 123 -3.78 -18.50 -7.08
N ILE A 124 -3.80 -17.25 -6.58
CA ILE A 124 -2.68 -16.32 -6.78
C ILE A 124 -1.44 -16.82 -6.02
N GLN A 125 -0.35 -17.06 -6.77
CA GLN A 125 0.92 -17.53 -6.22
C GLN A 125 1.86 -16.38 -5.81
N VAL A 126 1.60 -15.16 -6.31
CA VAL A 126 2.43 -14.00 -6.00
C VAL A 126 2.14 -13.55 -4.57
N PRO A 127 3.15 -13.46 -3.68
CA PRO A 127 2.93 -13.00 -2.31
C PRO A 127 2.43 -11.56 -2.31
N SER A 128 1.58 -11.22 -1.34
CA SER A 128 0.99 -9.89 -1.26
C SER A 128 1.19 -9.21 0.09
N TRP A 129 0.91 -7.91 0.10
CA TRP A 129 0.64 -7.18 1.32
C TRP A 129 -0.72 -6.50 1.29
N ILE A 130 -1.34 -6.35 2.45
CA ILE A 130 -2.54 -5.53 2.63
C ILE A 130 -2.22 -4.43 3.64
N CYS A 131 -2.34 -3.18 3.19
CA CYS A 131 -2.16 -2.00 4.01
C CYS A 131 -3.48 -1.24 4.16
N PHE A 132 -3.84 -0.97 5.42
CA PHE A 132 -5.02 -0.21 5.77
C PHE A 132 -4.74 1.31 5.78
N SER A 133 -5.78 2.10 5.59
CA SER A 133 -5.76 3.54 5.89
C SER A 133 -6.42 3.82 7.24
N SER A 134 -5.89 4.82 7.96
CA SER A 134 -6.45 5.28 9.24
C SER A 134 -6.29 6.78 9.40
N VAL A 135 -7.30 7.41 9.99
CA VAL A 135 -7.34 8.86 10.24
C VAL A 135 -7.08 9.22 11.71
N ASP A 136 -7.27 8.26 12.64
CA ASP A 136 -7.16 8.47 14.08
C ASP A 136 -6.06 7.62 14.76
N GLY A 137 -5.46 6.69 14.01
CA GLY A 137 -4.42 5.80 14.48
C GLY A 137 -4.90 4.61 15.33
N LYS A 138 -6.20 4.41 15.46
CA LYS A 138 -6.81 3.36 16.30
C LYS A 138 -7.73 2.44 15.51
N HIS A 139 -8.43 3.01 14.53
CA HIS A 139 -9.41 2.31 13.72
C HIS A 139 -9.07 2.44 12.23
N LEU A 140 -9.63 1.52 11.45
CA LEU A 140 -9.76 1.72 10.01
C LEU A 140 -10.67 2.92 9.74
N CYS A 141 -10.61 3.47 8.52
CA CYS A 141 -11.45 4.60 8.12
C CYS A 141 -12.96 4.37 8.34
N SER A 142 -13.46 3.15 8.19
CA SER A 142 -14.85 2.78 8.46
C SER A 142 -15.20 2.53 9.94
N GLY A 143 -14.21 2.58 10.84
CA GLY A 143 -14.40 2.49 12.29
C GLY A 143 -14.08 1.13 12.92
N GLU A 144 -13.88 0.07 12.13
CA GLU A 144 -13.47 -1.24 12.66
C GLU A 144 -12.10 -1.19 13.32
N SER A 145 -11.91 -2.06 14.31
CA SER A 145 -10.62 -2.23 14.97
C SER A 145 -9.60 -2.89 14.03
N PHE A 146 -8.32 -2.53 14.17
CA PHE A 146 -7.24 -3.24 13.47
C PHE A 146 -7.17 -4.72 13.86
N GLY A 147 -7.54 -5.09 15.08
CA GLY A 147 -7.44 -6.46 15.56
C GLY A 147 -8.34 -7.42 14.78
N ASP A 148 -9.59 -7.03 14.57
CA ASP A 148 -10.55 -7.82 13.79
C ASP A 148 -10.09 -8.00 12.34
N CYS A 149 -9.46 -6.98 11.77
CA CYS A 149 -8.94 -7.02 10.41
C CYS A 149 -7.67 -7.88 10.31
N LEU A 150 -6.76 -7.75 11.28
CA LEU A 150 -5.53 -8.54 11.33
C LEU A 150 -5.81 -10.04 11.53
N GLN A 151 -6.86 -10.42 12.24
CA GLN A 151 -7.26 -11.84 12.35
C GLN A 151 -7.51 -12.46 10.97
N ILE A 152 -8.22 -11.75 10.08
CA ILE A 152 -8.47 -12.17 8.70
C ILE A 152 -7.16 -12.32 7.95
N LEU A 153 -6.31 -11.28 7.99
CA LEU A 153 -5.05 -11.29 7.26
C LEU A 153 -4.11 -12.38 7.76
N ASN A 154 -4.09 -12.63 9.07
CA ASN A 154 -3.26 -13.65 9.71
C ASN A 154 -3.59 -15.07 9.28
N ALA A 155 -4.83 -15.33 8.89
CA ALA A 155 -5.29 -16.65 8.45
C ALA A 155 -4.83 -17.01 7.03
N SER A 156 -4.44 -16.03 6.19
CA SER A 156 -3.97 -16.29 4.83
C SER A 156 -2.45 -16.36 4.76
N GLU A 157 -1.93 -17.40 4.09
CA GLU A 157 -0.50 -17.53 3.78
C GLU A 157 -0.09 -16.66 2.59
N LYS A 158 -1.04 -16.32 1.69
CA LYS A 158 -0.82 -15.46 0.51
C LYS A 158 -0.61 -13.99 0.86
N VAL A 159 -0.97 -13.57 2.08
CA VAL A 159 -0.66 -12.26 2.65
C VAL A 159 0.61 -12.36 3.48
N ALA A 160 1.75 -11.95 2.94
CA ALA A 160 3.05 -12.06 3.61
C ALA A 160 3.34 -10.86 4.55
N ILE A 161 2.77 -9.70 4.24
CA ILE A 161 3.05 -8.43 4.91
C ILE A 161 1.71 -7.73 5.22
N VAL A 162 1.61 -7.12 6.38
CA VAL A 162 0.46 -6.28 6.77
C VAL A 162 0.93 -4.89 7.11
N GLY A 163 0.05 -3.89 7.11
CA GLY A 163 0.55 -2.55 7.39
C GLY A 163 -0.47 -1.44 7.34
N VAL A 164 0.08 -0.23 7.30
CA VAL A 164 -0.69 0.99 7.07
C VAL A 164 -0.02 1.90 6.07
N ASN A 165 -0.84 2.53 5.24
CA ASN A 165 -0.39 3.57 4.33
C ASN A 165 -1.39 4.69 4.24
N CYS A 166 -0.91 5.83 3.75
CA CYS A 166 -1.74 7.03 3.63
C CYS A 166 -2.39 7.50 4.96
N THR A 167 -1.83 7.04 6.09
CA THR A 167 -2.12 7.45 7.46
C THR A 167 -1.21 8.62 7.87
N PRO A 168 -1.65 9.54 8.75
CA PRO A 168 -0.77 10.57 9.31
C PRO A 168 0.45 9.98 10.04
N PRO A 169 1.69 10.46 9.78
CA PRO A 169 2.94 9.94 10.34
C PRO A 169 2.97 9.77 11.86
N GLN A 170 2.30 10.67 12.60
CA GLN A 170 2.29 10.68 14.06
C GLN A 170 1.63 9.43 14.66
N PHE A 171 0.73 8.78 13.93
CA PHE A 171 0.01 7.60 14.42
C PHE A 171 0.75 6.29 14.14
N VAL A 172 1.62 6.28 13.14
CA VAL A 172 2.24 5.06 12.59
C VAL A 172 3.00 4.26 13.64
N GLU A 173 3.77 4.91 14.53
CA GLU A 173 4.53 4.19 15.57
C GLU A 173 3.63 3.44 16.56
N GLY A 174 2.51 4.04 16.97
CA GLY A 174 1.53 3.38 17.84
C GLY A 174 0.94 2.16 17.15
N ILE A 175 0.52 2.33 15.90
CA ILE A 175 -0.06 1.25 15.09
C ILE A 175 0.93 0.09 14.93
N ILE A 176 2.21 0.35 14.63
CA ILE A 176 3.23 -0.72 14.52
C ILE A 176 3.31 -1.51 15.82
N ARG A 177 3.38 -0.83 16.98
CA ARG A 177 3.46 -1.51 18.28
C ARG A 177 2.24 -2.37 18.56
N ASP A 178 1.06 -1.93 18.14
CA ASP A 178 -0.16 -2.71 18.30
C ASP A 178 -0.24 -3.88 17.32
N PHE A 179 0.26 -3.72 16.09
CA PHE A 179 0.37 -4.80 15.11
C PHE A 179 1.35 -5.87 15.59
N LYS A 180 2.50 -5.48 16.15
CA LYS A 180 3.51 -6.43 16.68
C LYS A 180 2.98 -7.35 17.79
N LYS A 181 1.92 -6.96 18.50
CA LYS A 181 1.26 -7.79 19.52
C LYS A 181 0.32 -8.82 18.91
N GLN A 182 -0.13 -8.61 17.67
CA GLN A 182 -1.25 -9.31 17.06
C GLN A 182 -0.87 -10.10 15.80
N THR A 183 0.29 -9.84 15.20
CA THR A 183 0.77 -10.57 14.02
C THR A 183 2.25 -10.89 14.09
N LYS A 184 2.63 -12.00 13.44
CA LYS A 184 4.02 -12.39 13.17
C LYS A 184 4.48 -11.99 11.76
N LYS A 185 3.56 -11.50 10.91
CA LYS A 185 3.86 -11.06 9.54
C LYS A 185 4.73 -9.82 9.56
N ALA A 186 5.47 -9.61 8.47
CA ALA A 186 6.25 -8.38 8.29
C ALA A 186 5.32 -7.17 8.25
N ILE A 187 5.80 -6.02 8.75
CA ILE A 187 4.99 -4.81 8.85
C ILE A 187 5.50 -3.78 7.82
N ALA A 188 4.61 -3.34 6.92
CA ALA A 188 4.88 -2.24 5.99
C ALA A 188 4.24 -0.93 6.49
N VAL A 189 4.99 0.16 6.45
CA VAL A 189 4.48 1.50 6.74
C VAL A 189 4.96 2.50 5.72
N TYR A 190 4.02 3.23 5.13
CA TYR A 190 4.34 4.29 4.19
C TYR A 190 3.29 5.39 4.31
N PRO A 191 3.44 6.31 5.29
CA PRO A 191 2.44 7.35 5.56
C PRO A 191 2.52 8.52 4.57
N ASN A 192 1.55 9.42 4.68
CA ASN A 192 1.60 10.72 3.98
C ASN A 192 2.78 11.58 4.50
N SER A 193 3.15 12.63 3.78
CA SER A 193 4.18 13.60 4.17
C SER A 193 4.01 14.26 5.55
N GLY A 194 2.78 14.28 6.10
CA GLY A 194 2.45 14.90 7.38
C GLY A 194 1.34 15.96 7.29
N GLU A 195 1.03 16.44 6.09
CA GLU A 195 -0.09 17.38 5.94
C GLU A 195 -1.44 16.63 5.77
N VAL A 196 -2.56 17.31 5.97
CA VAL A 196 -3.89 16.66 6.07
C VAL A 196 -4.66 16.77 4.76
N TRP A 197 -5.27 15.68 4.29
CA TRP A 197 -6.17 15.71 3.13
C TRP A 197 -7.56 16.14 3.57
N ASP A 198 -8.11 17.16 2.92
CA ASP A 198 -9.51 17.51 3.01
C ASP A 198 -10.25 16.86 1.83
N GLY A 199 -10.93 15.73 2.11
CA GLY A 199 -11.69 14.98 1.11
C GLY A 199 -12.91 15.73 0.57
N ARG A 200 -13.47 16.69 1.33
CA ARG A 200 -14.61 17.50 0.86
C ARG A 200 -14.15 18.59 -0.10
N ALA A 201 -13.08 19.31 0.27
CA ALA A 201 -12.52 20.37 -0.56
C ALA A 201 -11.56 19.85 -1.64
N LYS A 202 -11.31 18.54 -1.68
CA LYS A 202 -10.35 17.85 -2.57
C LYS A 202 -8.99 18.55 -2.61
N ARG A 203 -8.50 18.97 -1.45
CA ARG A 203 -7.23 19.70 -1.31
C ARG A 203 -6.45 19.29 -0.07
N TRP A 204 -5.18 19.59 -0.13
CA TRP A 204 -4.22 19.38 0.94
C TRP A 204 -4.10 20.62 1.83
N LEU A 205 -4.20 20.44 3.15
CA LEU A 205 -4.00 21.50 4.15
C LEU A 205 -2.52 21.58 4.55
N PRO A 206 -1.94 22.77 4.85
CA PRO A 206 -0.53 22.93 5.19
C PRO A 206 -0.07 22.15 6.45
N VAL A 207 1.25 21.90 6.55
CA VAL A 207 1.92 21.14 7.63
C VAL A 207 1.76 21.74 9.04
N GLU A 208 1.34 23.00 9.16
CA GLU A 208 1.47 23.79 10.40
C GLU A 208 0.82 23.18 11.65
N CYS A 209 -0.08 22.21 11.50
CA CYS A 209 -0.78 21.58 12.62
C CYS A 209 0.00 20.47 13.36
N PHE A 210 1.09 19.93 12.82
CA PHE A 210 1.82 18.82 13.47
C PHE A 210 3.33 19.06 13.51
N GLY A 211 3.90 18.97 14.72
CA GLY A 211 5.30 19.30 15.02
C GLY A 211 6.28 18.72 14.01
N ARG A 212 7.16 19.60 13.49
CA ARG A 212 8.15 19.33 12.43
C ARG A 212 9.19 18.29 12.85
N LYS A 213 8.81 17.01 12.94
CA LYS A 213 9.76 15.91 12.94
C LYS A 213 10.08 15.57 11.50
N SER A 214 11.36 15.52 11.17
CA SER A 214 11.80 15.13 9.84
C SER A 214 11.50 13.64 9.60
N PHE A 215 11.20 13.29 8.35
CA PHE A 215 10.73 11.95 7.97
C PHE A 215 11.78 10.86 8.26
N ASP A 216 13.07 11.21 8.26
CA ASP A 216 14.18 10.35 8.66
C ASP A 216 14.16 9.97 10.15
N VAL A 217 13.87 10.91 11.04
CA VAL A 217 13.73 10.64 12.48
C VAL A 217 12.53 9.72 12.73
N MET A 218 11.42 9.97 12.03
CA MET A 218 10.23 9.12 12.14
C MET A 218 10.47 7.72 11.59
N ALA A 219 11.14 7.59 10.45
CA ALA A 219 11.51 6.30 9.85
C ALA A 219 12.33 5.42 10.81
N ARG A 220 13.30 6.00 11.53
CA ARG A 220 14.06 5.27 12.56
C ARG A 220 13.16 4.73 13.67
N ARG A 221 12.25 5.57 14.19
CA ARG A 221 11.30 5.17 15.23
C ARG A 221 10.36 4.08 14.76
N TRP A 222 9.93 4.11 13.49
CA TRP A 222 9.10 3.05 12.90
C TRP A 222 9.86 1.73 12.77
N GLN A 223 11.12 1.77 12.32
CA GLN A 223 11.96 0.58 12.27
C GLN A 223 12.18 -0.01 13.68
N GLU A 224 12.51 0.83 14.67
CA GLU A 224 12.68 0.43 16.07
C GLU A 224 11.40 -0.14 16.67
N ALA A 225 10.23 0.37 16.27
CA ALA A 225 8.93 -0.17 16.68
C ALA A 225 8.64 -1.55 16.03
N GLY A 226 9.33 -1.91 14.95
CA GLY A 226 9.23 -3.22 14.31
C GLY A 226 8.76 -3.21 12.85
N ALA A 227 8.74 -2.05 12.18
CA ALA A 227 8.47 -1.99 10.74
C ALA A 227 9.59 -2.67 9.93
N SER A 228 9.20 -3.53 9.00
CA SER A 228 10.10 -4.24 8.07
C SER A 228 10.22 -3.50 6.73
N LEU A 229 9.15 -2.82 6.31
CA LEU A 229 9.11 -1.98 5.11
C LEU A 229 8.75 -0.55 5.52
N VAL A 230 9.54 0.41 5.06
CA VAL A 230 9.31 1.85 5.31
C VAL A 230 9.35 2.61 3.99
N GLY A 231 8.31 3.38 3.70
CA GLY A 231 8.20 4.20 2.49
C GLY A 231 7.42 5.50 2.71
N GLY A 232 6.80 6.01 1.65
CA GLY A 232 5.96 7.20 1.68
C GLY A 232 4.74 7.09 0.75
N CYS A 233 3.63 7.71 1.12
CA CYS A 233 2.40 7.82 0.34
C CYS A 233 2.27 9.27 -0.21
N CYS A 234 1.15 9.94 0.01
CA CYS A 234 0.87 11.23 -0.58
C CYS A 234 1.90 12.32 -0.22
N ARG A 235 2.31 13.07 -1.26
CA ARG A 235 3.29 14.19 -1.23
C ARG A 235 4.67 13.86 -0.67
N THR A 236 4.97 12.57 -0.53
CA THR A 236 6.36 12.16 -0.40
C THR A 236 7.03 12.22 -1.78
N THR A 237 8.35 12.34 -1.78
CA THR A 237 9.13 12.49 -3.02
C THR A 237 10.38 11.61 -2.98
N PRO A 238 11.14 11.48 -4.08
CA PRO A 238 12.42 10.79 -4.06
C PRO A 238 13.41 11.35 -3.02
N SER A 239 13.33 12.63 -2.64
CA SER A 239 14.18 13.18 -1.57
C SER A 239 13.78 12.65 -0.20
N THR A 240 12.48 12.44 0.05
CA THR A 240 11.96 11.76 1.25
C THR A 240 12.52 10.35 1.34
N ILE A 241 12.44 9.57 0.25
CA ILE A 241 12.94 8.18 0.21
C ILE A 241 14.46 8.13 0.41
N ARG A 242 15.21 9.10 -0.14
CA ARG A 242 16.66 9.22 0.11
C ARG A 242 16.97 9.47 1.59
N ALA A 243 16.23 10.37 2.24
CA ALA A 243 16.39 10.64 3.66
C ALA A 243 16.11 9.39 4.52
N VAL A 244 15.03 8.67 4.23
CA VAL A 244 14.70 7.38 4.86
C VAL A 244 15.82 6.36 4.66
N SER A 245 16.27 6.17 3.42
CA SER A 245 17.33 5.21 3.09
C SER A 245 18.62 5.49 3.87
N ASN A 246 19.04 6.76 3.93
CA ASN A 246 20.23 7.16 4.69
C ASN A 246 20.05 6.92 6.19
N ALA A 247 18.88 7.22 6.74
CA ALA A 247 18.58 7.08 8.15
C ALA A 247 18.56 5.62 8.63
N LEU A 248 18.11 4.70 7.78
CA LEU A 248 17.98 3.27 8.10
C LEU A 248 19.26 2.47 7.81
N LYS A 249 20.07 2.88 6.83
CA LYS A 249 21.37 2.24 6.54
C LYS A 249 22.39 2.43 7.66
N SER A 250 22.35 3.55 8.38
CA SER A 250 23.36 3.89 9.40
C SER A 250 23.42 2.92 10.60
N ARG A 251 22.47 1.98 10.75
CA ARG A 251 22.49 0.95 11.81
C ARG A 251 23.05 -0.40 11.37
N ASN A 252 23.06 -0.74 10.08
CA ASN A 252 23.52 -2.07 9.64
C ASN A 252 25.06 -2.22 9.62
N GLY A 253 25.79 -1.24 10.17
CA GLY A 253 27.25 -1.22 10.28
C GLY A 253 27.77 -1.07 11.72
N GLN A 254 26.94 -1.35 12.73
CA GLN A 254 27.34 -1.50 14.13
C GLN A 254 27.07 -2.92 14.61
#